data_AF-A0A9E2QID9-F1
#
_entry.id   AF-A0A9E2QID9-F1
#
_cell.length_a   1.000
_cell.length_b   1.000
_cell.length_c   1.000
_cell.angle_alpha   90.00
_cell.angle_beta   90.00
_cell.angle_gamma   90.00
#
_symmetry.space_group_name_H-M   'P 1'
#
loop_
_entity.id
_entity.type
_entity.pdbx_description
1 polymer ?
#
loop_
_entity_poly.entity_id
_entity_poly.type
_entity_poly.pdbx_seq_one_letter_code
_entity_poly.pdbx_strand_id
1 'polypeptide(L)'
;MKFKPTYLFYFIPVIVFGWLCYKNISPVLELEYKFGKNQPILSQLVPVSRVSESKRGAVVFEEPVYFDVKLPRKYDKAEIEVQYVDLKTDIFEIGVAQDEARKNFAFATLENKIFDGLGWEKIEENGLILYQRKSEYKNINDFMVNPPSFEETLVYRADVAPLIDGLRAKGNSVIDFPIKKSVKIITYSESPEIIVDAVGEYKMDKIQVAKNLFKIELAGSENTVFNRIEINSLYIAILDKINFSDLQKPQDIYLAGSRLLAKTENSGGLQELFIKRLTRPMNEWKINIEEAFVPYEQIFTNRDIKKISVPKGGIELEGTIFFLNSKYLFYPRYEVFYGDVDLSEVNYILAKYTLPQEKDGAKINTAIFDIKDVPTPYRKLRFLFSLSGATSGEIVQINSIKIKLTGEKFSIKDIFKKFFIGN
;
A
#
# COMPACT_ATOMS: atom_id res chain seq x y z
N MET A 1 60.70 -31.86 0.87
CA MET A 1 60.42 -30.71 -0.04
C MET A 1 60.68 -29.41 0.72
N LYS A 2 61.62 -28.57 0.27
CA LYS A 2 61.84 -27.25 0.87
C LYS A 2 60.79 -26.28 0.32
N PHE A 3 59.88 -25.82 1.17
CA PHE A 3 58.86 -24.84 0.80
C PHE A 3 59.56 -23.52 0.47
N LYS A 4 59.61 -23.14 -0.81
CA LYS A 4 60.21 -21.86 -1.21
C LYS A 4 59.26 -20.72 -0.79
N PRO A 5 59.72 -19.67 -0.09
CA PRO A 5 58.87 -18.56 0.34
C PRO A 5 58.20 -17.81 -0.83
N THR A 6 58.70 -17.96 -2.06
CA THR A 6 58.06 -17.45 -3.28
C THR A 6 56.66 -18.02 -3.55
N TYR A 7 56.35 -19.24 -3.09
CA TYR A 7 54.99 -19.79 -3.26
C TYR A 7 53.95 -19.01 -2.45
N LEU A 8 54.31 -18.46 -1.28
CA LEU A 8 53.41 -17.67 -0.45
C LEU A 8 52.87 -16.44 -1.20
N PHE A 9 53.70 -15.82 -2.04
CA PHE A 9 53.32 -14.65 -2.82
C PHE A 9 52.27 -14.95 -3.90
N TYR A 10 52.27 -16.17 -4.46
CA TYR A 10 51.26 -16.60 -5.42
C TYR A 10 49.93 -17.00 -4.77
N PHE A 11 49.96 -17.47 -3.52
CA PHE A 11 48.74 -17.82 -2.80
C PHE A 11 47.96 -16.60 -2.30
N ILE A 12 48.63 -15.49 -1.97
CA ILE A 12 47.96 -14.28 -1.46
C ILE A 12 46.88 -13.77 -2.44
N PRO A 13 47.15 -13.56 -3.76
CA PRO A 13 46.11 -13.15 -4.71
C PRO A 13 44.96 -14.15 -4.82
N VAL A 14 45.22 -15.45 -4.76
CA VAL A 14 44.18 -16.49 -4.86
C VAL A 14 43.29 -16.47 -3.62
N ILE A 15 43.87 -16.31 -2.43
CA ILE A 15 43.12 -16.21 -1.17
C ILE A 15 42.31 -14.92 -1.15
N VAL A 16 42.89 -13.78 -1.54
CA VAL A 16 42.20 -12.49 -1.63
C VAL A 16 41.06 -12.57 -2.65
N PHE A 17 41.30 -13.15 -3.83
CA PHE A 17 40.28 -13.35 -4.85
C PHE A 17 39.16 -14.27 -4.36
N GLY A 18 39.50 -15.42 -3.76
CA GLY A 18 38.53 -16.34 -3.16
C GLY A 18 37.70 -15.68 -2.07
N TRP A 19 38.31 -14.85 -1.23
CA TRP A 19 37.63 -14.07 -0.20
C TRP A 19 36.71 -12.98 -0.77
N LEU A 20 37.16 -12.25 -1.80
CA LEU A 20 36.35 -11.25 -2.51
C LEU A 20 35.17 -11.92 -3.23
N CYS A 21 35.40 -13.07 -3.88
CA CYS A 21 34.34 -13.89 -4.46
C CYS A 21 33.35 -14.29 -3.37
N TYR A 22 33.80 -14.83 -2.24
CA TYR A 22 32.93 -15.20 -1.13
C TYR A 22 32.08 -14.01 -0.63
N LYS A 23 32.69 -12.83 -0.44
CA LYS A 23 31.96 -11.61 -0.04
C LYS A 23 30.94 -11.16 -1.08
N ASN A 24 31.25 -11.28 -2.37
CA ASN A 24 30.32 -10.93 -3.45
C ASN A 24 29.21 -11.99 -3.64
N ILE A 25 29.46 -13.22 -3.19
CA ILE A 25 28.55 -14.38 -3.26
C ILE A 25 27.61 -14.43 -2.05
N SER A 26 27.95 -13.78 -0.93
CA SER A 26 27.13 -13.81 0.29
C SER A 26 25.67 -13.48 -0.03
N PRO A 27 24.72 -14.37 0.31
CA PRO A 27 23.29 -14.11 0.12
C PRO A 27 22.78 -13.02 1.07
N VAL A 28 23.55 -12.68 2.10
CA VAL A 28 23.17 -11.71 3.12
C VAL A 28 24.15 -10.53 3.11
N LEU A 29 23.61 -9.32 3.14
CA LEU A 29 24.35 -8.08 3.36
C LEU A 29 23.76 -7.36 4.56
N GLU A 30 24.54 -7.22 5.62
CA GLU A 30 24.20 -6.47 6.83
C GLU A 30 24.92 -5.12 6.81
N LEU A 31 24.16 -4.06 7.06
CA LEU A 31 24.63 -2.69 7.06
C LEU A 31 24.12 -2.00 8.33
N GLU A 32 24.98 -1.17 8.90
CA GLU A 32 24.62 -0.27 9.99
C GLU A 32 24.85 1.17 9.51
N TYR A 33 23.82 1.99 9.68
CA TYR A 33 23.85 3.38 9.29
C TYR A 33 24.68 4.20 10.28
N LYS A 34 25.69 4.92 9.78
CA LYS A 34 26.60 5.74 10.57
C LYS A 34 26.35 7.22 10.31
N PHE A 35 25.47 7.81 11.11
CA PHE A 35 25.09 9.21 11.04
C PHE A 35 26.29 10.17 11.02
N GLY A 36 26.17 11.22 10.21
CA GLY A 36 27.18 12.27 10.04
C GLY A 36 28.45 11.82 9.31
N LYS A 37 28.48 10.60 8.75
CA LYS A 37 29.61 10.08 7.98
C LYS A 37 29.16 9.65 6.59
N ASN A 38 29.95 10.01 5.58
CA ASN A 38 29.76 9.46 4.24
C ASN A 38 30.11 7.97 4.23
N GLN A 39 29.14 7.12 3.86
CA GLN A 39 29.36 5.69 3.66
C GLN A 39 29.31 5.37 2.16
N PRO A 40 30.16 4.46 1.64
CA PRO A 40 30.14 4.12 0.21
C PRO A 40 28.85 3.43 -0.25
N ILE A 41 28.17 2.74 0.67
CA ILE A 41 26.98 1.91 0.39
C ILE A 41 25.69 2.62 0.80
N LEU A 42 25.70 3.39 1.89
CA LEU A 42 24.53 4.11 2.41
C LEU A 42 24.71 5.61 2.14
N SER A 43 23.71 6.24 1.54
CA SER A 43 23.70 7.71 1.46
C SER A 43 23.41 8.33 2.82
N GLN A 44 23.72 9.61 2.97
CA GLN A 44 23.18 10.41 4.07
C GLN A 44 21.65 10.54 3.97
N LEU A 45 20.99 10.90 5.09
CA LEU A 45 19.58 11.24 5.11
C LEU A 45 19.41 12.59 4.43
N VAL A 46 18.41 12.67 3.56
CA VAL A 46 18.15 13.84 2.73
C VAL A 46 16.64 14.11 2.64
N PRO A 47 16.22 15.37 2.41
CA PRO A 47 17.04 16.57 2.28
C PRO A 47 17.70 16.99 3.60
N VAL A 48 18.94 17.49 3.55
CA VAL A 48 19.68 17.94 4.76
C VAL A 48 19.01 19.10 5.49
N SER A 49 18.11 19.84 4.84
CA SER A 49 17.30 20.88 5.49
C SER A 49 16.24 20.31 6.44
N ARG A 50 15.92 19.02 6.32
CA ARG A 50 14.86 18.35 7.08
C ARG A 50 15.38 17.43 8.18
N VAL A 51 16.70 17.26 8.25
CA VAL A 51 17.34 16.33 9.17
C VAL A 51 18.66 16.91 9.70
N SER A 52 18.87 16.81 11.01
CA SER A 52 20.15 17.11 11.65
C SER A 52 20.79 15.81 12.09
N GLU A 53 21.90 15.43 11.45
CA GLU A 53 22.67 14.24 11.81
C GLU A 53 23.81 14.57 12.78
N SER A 54 24.00 13.72 13.79
CA SER A 54 25.14 13.75 14.70
C SER A 54 25.70 12.33 14.88
N LYS A 55 26.83 12.16 15.57
CA LYS A 55 27.35 10.82 15.89
C LYS A 55 26.40 9.96 16.74
N ARG A 56 25.41 10.58 17.39
CA ARG A 56 24.47 9.91 18.31
C ARG A 56 23.16 9.48 17.63
N GLY A 57 22.88 9.96 16.42
CA GLY A 57 21.60 9.76 15.76
C GLY A 57 21.27 10.88 14.79
N ALA A 58 20.04 10.86 14.27
CA ALA A 58 19.47 11.91 13.44
C ALA A 58 18.17 12.43 14.07
N VAL A 59 17.98 13.75 14.04
CA VAL A 59 16.72 14.40 14.41
C VAL A 59 16.02 14.82 13.12
N VAL A 60 14.79 14.35 12.92
CA VAL A 60 13.96 14.68 11.75
C VAL A 60 13.02 15.82 12.13
N PHE A 61 13.04 16.89 11.34
CA PHE A 61 12.20 18.07 11.59
C PHE A 61 11.05 18.25 10.61
N GLU A 62 11.17 17.66 9.43
CA GLU A 62 10.19 17.77 8.36
C GLU A 62 10.22 16.50 7.51
N GLU A 63 9.12 16.22 6.81
CA GLU A 63 9.02 15.12 5.86
C GLU A 63 8.94 15.61 4.39
N PRO A 64 9.19 14.74 3.40
CA PRO A 64 9.82 13.42 3.53
C PRO A 64 11.33 13.48 3.79
N VAL A 65 11.84 12.44 4.47
CA VAL A 65 13.28 12.14 4.59
C VAL A 65 13.56 10.77 3.97
N TYR A 66 14.57 10.68 3.12
CA TYR A 66 14.95 9.45 2.42
C TYR A 66 16.44 9.16 2.51
N PHE A 67 16.78 7.90 2.28
CA PHE A 67 18.15 7.45 2.06
C PHE A 67 18.18 6.36 0.98
N ASP A 68 19.32 6.23 0.31
CA ASP A 68 19.56 5.23 -0.72
C ASP A 68 20.58 4.19 -0.23
N VAL A 69 20.32 2.92 -0.53
CA VAL A 69 21.25 1.80 -0.35
C VAL A 69 21.76 1.37 -1.71
N LYS A 70 23.07 1.46 -1.94
CA LYS A 70 23.72 0.97 -3.15
C LYS A 70 23.86 -0.56 -3.08
N LEU A 71 23.23 -1.25 -4.01
CA LEU A 71 23.19 -2.69 -4.05
C LEU A 71 24.38 -3.26 -4.85
N PRO A 72 25.26 -4.09 -4.25
CA PRO A 72 26.32 -4.77 -5.00
C PRO A 72 25.74 -5.82 -5.98
N ARG A 73 24.59 -6.40 -5.64
CA ARG A 73 23.85 -7.44 -6.39
C ARG A 73 22.35 -7.29 -6.16
N LYS A 74 21.53 -8.10 -6.84
CA LYS A 74 20.10 -8.22 -6.53
C LYS A 74 19.88 -8.98 -5.21
N TYR A 75 18.85 -8.56 -4.49
CA TYR A 75 18.36 -9.13 -3.24
C TYR A 75 16.84 -9.24 -3.34
N ASP A 76 16.25 -10.16 -2.59
CA ASP A 76 14.82 -10.46 -2.65
C ASP A 76 14.07 -9.88 -1.45
N LYS A 77 14.78 -9.67 -0.33
CA LYS A 77 14.18 -9.19 0.92
C LYS A 77 15.04 -8.09 1.56
N ALA A 78 14.39 -7.08 2.11
CA ALA A 78 15.01 -6.10 2.99
C ALA A 78 14.34 -6.13 4.37
N GLU A 79 15.15 -6.25 5.43
CA GLU A 79 14.73 -6.09 6.82
C GLU A 79 15.39 -4.81 7.35
N ILE A 80 14.62 -3.87 7.88
CA ILE A 80 15.10 -2.60 8.41
C ILE A 80 14.67 -2.46 9.86
N GLU A 81 15.62 -2.59 10.78
CA GLU A 81 15.44 -2.29 12.19
C GLU A 81 15.74 -0.81 12.43
N VAL A 82 14.78 -0.10 13.02
CA VAL A 82 14.90 1.31 13.36
C VAL A 82 14.74 1.45 14.87
N GLN A 83 15.70 2.10 15.50
CA GLN A 83 15.63 2.51 16.91
C GLN A 83 15.40 4.02 16.98
N TYR A 84 14.41 4.47 17.73
CA TYR A 84 14.02 5.88 17.81
C TYR A 84 13.44 6.26 19.18
N VAL A 85 13.40 7.56 19.45
CA VAL A 85 12.83 8.20 20.65
C VAL A 85 12.06 9.46 20.26
N ASP A 86 11.26 9.97 21.20
CA ASP A 86 10.60 11.28 21.12
C ASP A 86 9.71 11.48 19.88
N LEU A 87 9.10 10.42 19.36
CA LEU A 87 8.12 10.54 18.28
C LEU A 87 7.02 11.53 18.69
N LYS A 88 6.73 12.55 17.89
CA LYS A 88 5.68 13.55 18.14
C LYS A 88 4.44 13.36 17.28
N THR A 89 4.55 12.63 16.17
CA THR A 89 3.39 12.24 15.36
C THR A 89 2.70 11.00 15.89
N ASP A 90 1.51 10.75 15.34
CA ASP A 90 0.71 9.57 15.66
C ASP A 90 1.14 8.33 14.89
N ILE A 91 1.60 8.51 13.65
CA ILE A 91 2.02 7.41 12.79
C ILE A 91 3.47 7.65 12.35
N PHE A 92 4.29 6.61 12.46
CA PHE A 92 5.65 6.57 11.94
C PHE A 92 5.81 5.35 11.05
N GLU A 93 6.17 5.56 9.78
CA GLU A 93 6.36 4.50 8.80
C GLU A 93 7.71 4.63 8.09
N ILE A 94 8.15 3.51 7.53
CA ILE A 94 9.23 3.48 6.54
C ILE A 94 8.72 2.81 5.28
N GLY A 95 9.01 3.39 4.13
CA GLY A 95 8.64 2.88 2.83
C GLY A 95 9.83 2.52 1.97
N VAL A 96 9.67 1.54 1.09
CA VAL A 96 10.62 1.21 0.02
C VAL A 96 10.04 1.57 -1.33
N ALA A 97 10.82 2.25 -2.18
CA ALA A 97 10.38 2.65 -3.51
C ALA A 97 9.96 1.44 -4.35
N GLN A 98 8.88 1.55 -5.12
CA GLN A 98 8.29 0.47 -5.94
C GLN A 98 8.43 0.71 -7.45
N ASP A 99 8.94 1.87 -7.86
CA ASP A 99 9.06 2.26 -9.26
C ASP A 99 10.43 2.90 -9.59
N GLU A 100 10.73 2.99 -10.88
CA GLU A 100 11.99 3.60 -11.34
C GLU A 100 12.06 5.09 -11.06
N ALA A 101 10.91 5.78 -11.09
CA ALA A 101 10.81 7.20 -10.79
C ALA A 101 11.01 7.51 -9.29
N ARG A 102 10.92 6.48 -8.43
CA ARG A 102 10.99 6.54 -6.96
C ARG A 102 9.94 7.47 -6.36
N LYS A 103 8.71 7.39 -6.88
CA LYS A 103 7.56 8.20 -6.42
C LYS A 103 6.55 7.37 -5.65
N ASN A 104 6.42 6.08 -5.97
CA ASN A 104 5.55 5.16 -5.25
C ASN A 104 6.34 4.36 -4.22
N PHE A 105 5.80 4.22 -3.01
CA PHE A 105 6.46 3.52 -1.89
C PHE A 105 5.52 2.48 -1.28
N ALA A 106 6.05 1.30 -0.99
CA ALA A 106 5.38 0.32 -0.13
C ALA A 106 5.82 0.58 1.31
N PHE A 107 4.87 0.92 2.17
CA PHE A 107 5.12 1.32 3.56
C PHE A 107 4.92 0.17 4.55
N ALA A 108 5.75 0.16 5.58
CA ALA A 108 5.59 -0.63 6.79
C ALA A 108 5.58 0.29 8.00
N THR A 109 4.63 0.05 8.91
CA THR A 109 4.44 0.85 10.12
C THR A 109 5.48 0.50 11.18
N LEU A 110 6.18 1.51 11.68
CA LEU A 110 7.12 1.42 12.81
C LEU A 110 6.45 1.77 14.14
N GLU A 111 5.46 2.67 14.13
CA GLU A 111 4.59 2.98 15.27
C GLU A 111 3.24 3.50 14.79
N ASN A 112 2.17 3.15 15.49
CA ASN A 112 0.85 3.77 15.32
C ASN A 112 0.24 4.03 16.70
N LYS A 113 0.52 5.22 17.25
CA LYS A 113 0.04 5.63 18.58
C LYS A 113 -1.47 5.66 18.72
N ILE A 114 -2.18 5.90 17.62
CA ILE A 114 -3.64 5.92 17.61
C ILE A 114 -4.14 4.58 18.10
N PHE A 115 -3.68 3.50 17.46
CA PHE A 115 -4.10 2.13 17.81
C PHE A 115 -3.44 1.61 19.07
N ASP A 116 -2.15 1.91 19.25
CA ASP A 116 -1.39 1.47 20.41
C ASP A 116 -2.01 2.00 21.71
N GLY A 117 -2.63 3.19 21.66
CA GLY A 117 -3.30 3.86 22.76
C GLY A 117 -4.81 3.60 22.94
N LEU A 118 -5.48 2.82 22.08
CA LEU A 118 -6.96 2.67 22.12
C LEU A 118 -7.51 2.07 23.42
N GLY A 119 -6.69 1.33 24.19
CA GLY A 119 -7.16 0.60 25.38
C GLY A 119 -8.17 -0.52 25.08
N TRP A 120 -8.41 -0.83 23.80
CA TRP A 120 -9.30 -1.92 23.38
C TRP A 120 -8.63 -3.28 23.55
N GLU A 121 -9.43 -4.33 23.64
CA GLU A 121 -8.89 -5.69 23.64
C GLU A 121 -8.22 -5.99 22.29
N LYS A 122 -7.10 -6.73 22.33
CA LYS A 122 -6.30 -7.08 21.15
C LYS A 122 -6.22 -8.59 21.00
N ILE A 123 -6.38 -9.07 19.77
CA ILE A 123 -6.11 -10.45 19.36
C ILE A 123 -5.03 -10.40 18.29
N GLU A 124 -3.89 -11.05 18.53
CA GLU A 124 -2.74 -11.07 17.63
C GLU A 124 -2.51 -12.47 17.06
N GLU A 125 -2.66 -12.63 15.74
CA GLU A 125 -2.46 -13.92 15.05
C GLU A 125 -1.86 -13.69 13.66
N ASN A 126 -0.81 -14.44 13.32
CA ASN A 126 -0.18 -14.43 11.98
C ASN A 126 0.24 -13.03 11.46
N GLY A 127 0.65 -12.14 12.36
CA GLY A 127 1.05 -10.76 12.01
C GLY A 127 -0.12 -9.81 11.75
N LEU A 128 -1.35 -10.23 12.05
CA LEU A 128 -2.52 -9.37 12.12
C LEU A 128 -2.86 -9.09 13.59
N ILE A 129 -3.40 -7.91 13.85
CA ILE A 129 -3.89 -7.45 15.14
C ILE A 129 -5.34 -7.03 14.95
N LEU A 130 -6.28 -7.74 15.60
CA LEU A 130 -7.66 -7.32 15.71
C LEU A 130 -7.84 -6.56 17.02
N TYR A 131 -8.16 -5.27 16.91
CA TYR A 131 -8.62 -4.44 18.01
C TYR A 131 -10.14 -4.51 18.08
N GLN A 132 -10.69 -4.84 19.25
CA GLN A 132 -12.14 -4.91 19.46
C GLN A 132 -12.57 -4.11 20.68
N ARG A 133 -13.46 -3.13 20.46
CA ARG A 133 -14.05 -2.33 21.55
C ARG A 133 -14.94 -3.19 22.45
N LYS A 134 -15.60 -4.19 21.87
CA LYS A 134 -16.38 -5.22 22.55
C LYS A 134 -15.75 -6.58 22.27
N SER A 135 -15.55 -7.36 23.33
CA SER A 135 -14.96 -8.69 23.30
C SER A 135 -15.91 -9.75 22.67
N GLU A 136 -16.22 -9.61 21.39
CA GLU A 136 -17.16 -10.51 20.68
C GLU A 136 -16.44 -11.69 20.01
N TYR A 137 -15.22 -11.48 19.52
CA TYR A 137 -14.47 -12.50 18.80
C TYR A 137 -13.40 -13.15 19.68
N LYS A 138 -13.12 -14.43 19.42
CA LYS A 138 -12.10 -15.21 20.14
C LYS A 138 -10.76 -15.31 19.42
N ASN A 139 -10.77 -15.20 18.10
CA ASN A 139 -9.60 -15.27 17.22
C ASN A 139 -9.89 -14.53 15.91
N ILE A 140 -8.88 -14.29 15.08
CA ILE A 140 -9.03 -13.53 13.84
C ILE A 140 -9.86 -14.33 12.82
N ASN A 141 -9.76 -15.65 12.81
CA ASN A 141 -10.55 -16.47 11.89
C ASN A 141 -12.05 -16.37 12.14
N ASP A 142 -12.47 -16.34 13.42
CA ASP A 142 -13.88 -16.13 13.81
C ASP A 142 -14.40 -14.79 13.30
N PHE A 143 -13.60 -13.73 13.44
CA PHE A 143 -13.87 -12.41 12.86
C PHE A 143 -14.00 -12.44 11.34
N MET A 144 -13.14 -13.19 10.64
CA MET A 144 -13.18 -13.25 9.18
C MET A 144 -14.37 -14.05 8.63
N VAL A 145 -14.86 -15.04 9.39
CA VAL A 145 -16.01 -15.88 9.02
C VAL A 145 -17.33 -15.20 9.37
N ASN A 146 -17.38 -14.48 10.49
CA ASN A 146 -18.57 -13.76 10.96
C ASN A 146 -18.28 -12.26 11.10
N PRO A 147 -17.93 -11.58 10.01
CA PRO A 147 -17.47 -10.20 10.07
C PRO A 147 -18.57 -9.26 10.59
N PRO A 148 -18.20 -8.19 11.32
CA PRO A 148 -19.16 -7.16 11.70
C PRO A 148 -19.66 -6.41 10.46
N SER A 149 -20.57 -5.46 10.66
CA SER A 149 -20.97 -4.59 9.56
C SER A 149 -19.78 -3.74 9.08
N PHE A 150 -19.80 -3.37 7.79
CA PHE A 150 -18.75 -2.54 7.18
C PHE A 150 -18.59 -1.21 7.92
N GLU A 151 -19.71 -0.64 8.39
CA GLU A 151 -19.73 0.63 9.08
C GLU A 151 -19.02 0.58 10.44
N GLU A 152 -18.90 -0.60 11.05
CA GLU A 152 -18.26 -0.77 12.36
C GLU A 152 -16.78 -1.17 12.28
N THR A 153 -16.27 -1.42 11.07
CA THR A 153 -14.97 -2.07 10.86
C THR A 153 -14.02 -1.22 10.01
N LEU A 154 -12.79 -1.05 10.49
CA LEU A 154 -11.69 -0.48 9.72
C LEU A 154 -10.56 -1.48 9.51
N VAL A 155 -9.79 -1.29 8.45
CA VAL A 155 -8.52 -1.97 8.23
C VAL A 155 -7.37 -0.99 8.16
N TYR A 156 -6.21 -1.41 8.62
CA TYR A 156 -4.98 -0.64 8.48
C TYR A 156 -3.84 -1.53 8.01
N ARG A 157 -3.33 -1.25 6.80
CA ARG A 157 -2.25 -2.01 6.14
C ARG A 157 -2.52 -3.52 5.98
N ALA A 158 -3.74 -3.98 6.28
CA ALA A 158 -4.18 -5.35 6.12
C ALA A 158 -4.86 -5.53 4.77
N ASP A 159 -4.38 -6.48 3.96
CA ASP A 159 -5.03 -6.90 2.72
C ASP A 159 -5.88 -8.14 3.01
N VAL A 160 -7.09 -7.91 3.49
CA VAL A 160 -8.01 -8.93 3.99
C VAL A 160 -9.42 -8.63 3.50
N ALA A 161 -10.08 -9.68 3.02
CA ALA A 161 -11.47 -9.63 2.55
C ALA A 161 -12.34 -10.53 3.44
N PRO A 162 -13.52 -10.08 3.88
CA PRO A 162 -14.43 -10.93 4.65
C PRO A 162 -14.83 -12.18 3.85
N LEU A 163 -14.92 -13.32 4.54
CA LEU A 163 -15.42 -14.55 3.93
C LEU A 163 -16.94 -14.55 4.02
N ILE A 164 -17.60 -14.19 2.93
CA ILE A 164 -19.06 -14.26 2.86
C ILE A 164 -19.44 -15.62 2.30
N ASP A 165 -19.88 -16.54 3.16
CA ASP A 165 -20.44 -17.83 2.73
C ASP A 165 -21.89 -17.67 2.28
N GLY A 166 -22.33 -18.51 1.33
CA GLY A 166 -23.72 -18.57 0.89
C GLY A 166 -24.19 -17.46 -0.06
N LEU A 167 -23.32 -16.52 -0.48
CA LEU A 167 -23.66 -15.54 -1.52
C LEU A 167 -23.91 -16.23 -2.87
N ARG A 168 -25.18 -16.36 -3.26
CA ARG A 168 -25.57 -16.87 -4.57
C ARG A 168 -25.49 -15.75 -5.61
N ALA A 169 -24.38 -15.69 -6.33
CA ALA A 169 -24.12 -14.67 -7.33
C ALA A 169 -24.72 -14.95 -8.72
N LYS A 170 -25.92 -15.52 -8.80
CA LYS A 170 -26.57 -15.79 -10.10
C LYS A 170 -27.25 -14.54 -10.65
N GLY A 171 -26.80 -14.07 -11.81
CA GLY A 171 -27.39 -12.97 -12.57
C GLY A 171 -26.31 -12.20 -13.33
N ASN A 172 -26.68 -11.10 -13.98
CA ASN A 172 -25.75 -10.28 -14.74
C ASN A 172 -25.77 -8.84 -14.21
N SER A 173 -24.59 -8.24 -14.12
CA SER A 173 -24.43 -6.81 -13.89
C SER A 173 -23.77 -6.17 -15.10
N VAL A 174 -24.19 -4.96 -15.42
CA VAL A 174 -23.69 -4.19 -16.55
C VAL A 174 -23.26 -2.82 -16.04
N ILE A 175 -22.01 -2.47 -16.28
CA ILE A 175 -21.51 -1.09 -16.22
C ILE A 175 -21.79 -0.50 -17.59
N ASP A 176 -22.81 0.37 -17.70
CA ASP A 176 -23.31 0.93 -18.96
C ASP A 176 -22.90 2.40 -19.19
N PHE A 177 -21.82 2.83 -18.54
CA PHE A 177 -21.23 4.16 -18.70
C PHE A 177 -19.74 4.09 -19.02
N PRO A 178 -19.21 5.04 -19.81
CA PRO A 178 -17.85 4.96 -20.28
C PRO A 178 -16.83 5.33 -19.19
N ILE A 179 -15.83 4.47 -18.98
CA ILE A 179 -14.74 4.65 -18.02
C ILE A 179 -13.40 4.79 -18.76
N LYS A 180 -12.58 5.78 -18.42
CA LYS A 180 -11.26 6.03 -19.03
C LYS A 180 -10.14 5.29 -18.31
N LYS A 181 -9.07 5.00 -19.05
CA LYS A 181 -7.75 4.51 -18.59
C LYS A 181 -7.80 3.15 -17.89
N SER A 182 -8.34 3.07 -16.68
CA SER A 182 -8.38 1.82 -15.92
C SER A 182 -9.55 1.74 -14.95
N VAL A 183 -9.96 0.52 -14.62
CA VAL A 183 -10.96 0.24 -13.58
C VAL A 183 -10.62 -1.06 -12.87
N LYS A 184 -10.77 -1.07 -11.55
CA LYS A 184 -10.66 -2.27 -10.72
C LYS A 184 -12.05 -2.67 -10.26
N ILE A 185 -12.49 -3.85 -10.67
CA ILE A 185 -13.78 -4.40 -10.29
C ILE A 185 -13.51 -5.59 -9.38
N ILE A 186 -14.31 -5.74 -8.35
CA ILE A 186 -14.36 -6.95 -7.56
C ILE A 186 -15.75 -7.52 -7.65
N THR A 187 -15.83 -8.85 -7.74
CA THR A 187 -17.09 -9.56 -7.91
C THR A 187 -17.06 -10.88 -7.17
N TYR A 188 -18.24 -11.28 -6.68
CA TYR A 188 -18.45 -12.62 -6.17
C TYR A 188 -19.02 -13.49 -7.29
N SER A 189 -18.35 -14.56 -7.70
CA SER A 189 -18.79 -15.52 -8.71
C SER A 189 -17.97 -16.81 -8.62
N GLU A 190 -18.56 -17.97 -8.92
CA GLU A 190 -17.81 -19.23 -9.01
C GLU A 190 -16.85 -19.23 -10.21
N SER A 191 -17.27 -18.61 -11.31
CA SER A 191 -16.47 -18.45 -12.53
C SER A 191 -16.94 -17.21 -13.28
N PRO A 192 -16.37 -16.02 -13.02
CA PRO A 192 -16.82 -14.81 -13.66
C PRO A 192 -16.46 -14.85 -15.15
N GLU A 193 -17.48 -14.70 -15.98
CA GLU A 193 -17.41 -14.39 -17.41
C GLU A 193 -17.56 -12.88 -17.56
N ILE A 194 -16.65 -12.28 -18.34
CA ILE A 194 -16.50 -10.84 -18.45
C ILE A 194 -16.51 -10.51 -19.93
N ILE A 195 -17.41 -9.64 -20.34
CA ILE A 195 -17.48 -9.10 -21.70
C ILE A 195 -17.16 -7.62 -21.60
N VAL A 196 -16.16 -7.17 -22.36
CA VAL A 196 -15.69 -5.78 -22.35
C VAL A 196 -15.83 -5.20 -23.75
N ASP A 197 -16.64 -4.15 -23.88
CA ASP A 197 -16.66 -3.27 -25.03
C ASP A 197 -15.79 -2.04 -24.72
N ALA A 198 -14.69 -1.91 -25.45
CA ALA A 198 -13.71 -0.86 -25.25
C ALA A 198 -13.16 -0.32 -26.57
N VAL A 199 -12.80 0.97 -26.55
CA VAL A 199 -12.02 1.63 -27.60
C VAL A 199 -10.59 1.78 -27.09
N GLY A 200 -9.61 1.28 -27.85
CA GLY A 200 -8.18 1.33 -27.51
C GLY A 200 -7.62 -0.01 -27.00
N GLU A 201 -6.30 -0.05 -26.84
CA GLU A 201 -5.60 -1.23 -26.31
C GLU A 201 -5.73 -1.32 -24.79
N TYR A 202 -6.05 -2.52 -24.31
CA TYR A 202 -6.15 -2.80 -22.88
C TYR A 202 -5.63 -4.19 -22.52
N LYS A 203 -5.33 -4.36 -21.24
CA LYS A 203 -5.05 -5.63 -20.58
C LYS A 203 -6.12 -5.91 -19.55
N MET A 204 -6.41 -7.20 -19.35
CA MET A 204 -7.34 -7.67 -18.33
C MET A 204 -6.63 -8.71 -17.49
N ASP A 205 -6.52 -8.44 -16.20
CA ASP A 205 -6.03 -9.38 -15.20
C ASP A 205 -7.20 -9.86 -14.32
N LYS A 206 -7.37 -11.17 -14.22
CA LYS A 206 -8.38 -11.82 -13.37
C LYS A 206 -7.68 -12.56 -12.24
N ILE A 207 -7.81 -12.05 -11.04
CA ILE A 207 -7.10 -12.51 -9.84
C ILE A 207 -8.13 -13.07 -8.87
N GLN A 208 -7.98 -14.35 -8.52
CA GLN A 208 -8.79 -14.95 -7.45
C GLN A 208 -8.23 -14.51 -6.09
N VAL A 209 -9.01 -13.71 -5.36
CA VAL A 209 -8.62 -13.17 -4.04
C VAL A 209 -8.99 -14.15 -2.93
N ALA A 210 -10.17 -14.74 -3.03
CA ALA A 210 -10.66 -15.77 -2.11
C ALA A 210 -11.59 -16.74 -2.86
N LYS A 211 -12.14 -17.72 -2.16
CA LYS A 211 -13.16 -18.62 -2.72
C LYS A 211 -14.32 -17.78 -3.28
N ASN A 212 -14.59 -17.94 -4.58
CA ASN A 212 -15.61 -17.21 -5.32
C ASN A 212 -15.46 -15.68 -5.34
N LEU A 213 -14.36 -15.09 -4.87
CA LEU A 213 -14.13 -13.65 -4.90
C LEU A 213 -13.00 -13.35 -5.89
N PHE A 214 -13.34 -12.60 -6.94
CA PHE A 214 -12.42 -12.26 -8.01
C PHE A 214 -12.24 -10.76 -8.12
N LYS A 215 -10.97 -10.34 -8.19
CA LYS A 215 -10.58 -8.99 -8.60
C LYS A 215 -10.27 -9.01 -10.10
N ILE A 216 -10.86 -8.08 -10.82
CA ILE A 216 -10.71 -7.88 -12.26
C ILE A 216 -10.08 -6.50 -12.44
N GLU A 217 -8.89 -6.45 -13.01
CA GLU A 217 -8.21 -5.20 -13.31
C GLU A 217 -8.19 -5.00 -14.83
N LEU A 218 -8.88 -3.95 -15.28
CA LEU A 218 -8.83 -3.51 -16.67
C LEU A 218 -7.89 -2.31 -16.73
N ALA A 219 -6.80 -2.44 -17.48
CA ALA A 219 -5.77 -1.42 -17.61
C ALA A 219 -5.52 -1.11 -19.09
N GLY A 220 -5.85 0.12 -19.49
CA GLY A 220 -5.64 0.63 -20.85
C GLY A 220 -4.63 1.76 -20.91
N SER A 221 -4.34 2.18 -22.14
CA SER A 221 -3.57 3.40 -22.44
C SER A 221 -4.35 4.68 -22.12
N GLU A 222 -3.71 5.85 -22.25
CA GLU A 222 -4.35 7.16 -21.99
C GLU A 222 -5.63 7.40 -22.81
N ASN A 223 -5.73 6.81 -24.00
CA ASN A 223 -6.86 6.96 -24.91
C ASN A 223 -7.90 5.83 -24.76
N THR A 224 -7.73 4.93 -23.81
CA THR A 224 -8.63 3.79 -23.65
C THR A 224 -9.92 4.20 -22.95
N VAL A 225 -11.05 3.79 -23.53
CA VAL A 225 -12.39 3.98 -22.96
C VAL A 225 -13.12 2.65 -22.93
N PHE A 226 -13.50 2.18 -21.74
CA PHE A 226 -14.38 1.03 -21.54
C PHE A 226 -15.82 1.51 -21.60
N ASN A 227 -16.50 1.31 -22.72
CA ASN A 227 -17.87 1.79 -22.92
C ASN A 227 -18.89 0.95 -22.14
N ARG A 228 -18.64 -0.36 -22.06
CA ARG A 228 -19.52 -1.30 -21.40
C ARG A 228 -18.75 -2.49 -20.86
N ILE A 229 -19.07 -2.88 -19.64
CA ILE A 229 -18.51 -4.08 -19.00
C ILE A 229 -19.67 -4.91 -18.47
N GLU A 230 -19.78 -6.15 -18.93
CA GLU A 230 -20.76 -7.11 -18.44
C GLU A 230 -20.07 -8.20 -17.65
N ILE A 231 -20.66 -8.55 -16.50
CA ILE A 231 -20.17 -9.61 -15.63
C ILE A 231 -21.36 -10.49 -15.26
N ASN A 232 -21.19 -11.81 -15.37
CA ASN A 232 -22.19 -12.80 -14.95
C ASN A 232 -22.27 -12.96 -13.41
N SER A 233 -22.38 -11.83 -12.70
CA SER A 233 -22.63 -11.76 -11.28
C SER A 233 -23.55 -10.58 -10.96
N LEU A 234 -24.42 -10.73 -9.96
CA LEU A 234 -25.18 -9.61 -9.40
C LEU A 234 -24.34 -8.72 -8.47
N TYR A 235 -23.26 -9.25 -7.92
CA TYR A 235 -22.43 -8.60 -6.92
C TYR A 235 -21.17 -8.07 -7.59
N ILE A 236 -21.22 -6.79 -7.96
CA ILE A 236 -20.06 -6.07 -8.49
C ILE A 236 -19.84 -4.77 -7.73
N ALA A 237 -18.58 -4.49 -7.48
CA ALA A 237 -18.15 -3.25 -6.85
C ALA A 237 -16.92 -2.74 -7.57
N ILE A 238 -16.81 -1.42 -7.73
CA ILE A 238 -15.62 -0.78 -8.27
C ILE A 238 -14.77 -0.30 -7.10
N LEU A 239 -13.48 -0.60 -7.15
CA LEU A 239 -12.52 -0.29 -6.08
C LEU A 239 -11.71 0.95 -6.43
N ASP A 240 -11.39 1.72 -5.39
CA ASP A 240 -10.47 2.87 -5.38
C ASP A 240 -10.97 4.07 -6.20
N LYS A 241 -11.26 3.89 -7.50
CA LYS A 241 -11.39 5.02 -8.42
C LYS A 241 -12.28 4.71 -9.63
N ILE A 242 -13.02 5.72 -10.07
CA ILE A 242 -13.76 5.74 -11.34
C ILE A 242 -13.37 7.01 -12.09
N ASN A 243 -12.84 6.87 -13.32
CA ASN A 243 -12.59 8.00 -14.20
C ASN A 243 -13.65 8.02 -15.30
N PHE A 244 -14.69 8.84 -15.15
CA PHE A 244 -15.78 8.94 -16.10
C PHE A 244 -15.30 9.61 -17.40
N SER A 245 -15.53 8.93 -18.53
CA SER A 245 -15.45 9.55 -19.85
C SER A 245 -16.69 10.42 -20.10
N ASP A 246 -16.97 10.74 -21.37
CA ASP A 246 -18.11 11.56 -21.77
C ASP A 246 -19.43 10.83 -21.52
N LEU A 247 -20.12 11.20 -20.43
CA LEU A 247 -21.43 10.67 -20.07
C LEU A 247 -22.53 11.25 -21.00
N GLN A 248 -23.40 10.38 -21.49
CA GLN A 248 -24.57 10.78 -22.30
C GLN A 248 -25.78 11.21 -21.44
N LYS A 249 -25.80 10.80 -20.17
CA LYS A 249 -26.83 11.08 -19.18
C LYS A 249 -26.18 11.19 -17.79
N PRO A 250 -26.79 11.90 -16.83
CA PRO A 250 -26.34 11.86 -15.45
C PRO A 250 -26.26 10.43 -14.93
N GLN A 251 -25.21 10.13 -14.16
CA GLN A 251 -24.98 8.82 -13.59
C GLN A 251 -25.09 8.86 -12.07
N ASP A 252 -25.89 7.95 -11.52
CA ASP A 252 -25.90 7.69 -10.10
C ASP A 252 -24.97 6.53 -9.79
N ILE A 253 -24.09 6.73 -8.81
CA ILE A 253 -23.28 5.67 -8.21
C ILE A 253 -23.46 5.71 -6.69
N TYR A 254 -23.04 4.65 -6.02
CA TYR A 254 -23.16 4.54 -4.57
C TYR A 254 -21.79 4.33 -3.95
N LEU A 255 -21.42 5.14 -2.98
CA LEU A 255 -20.16 5.04 -2.25
C LEU A 255 -20.42 4.45 -0.87
N ALA A 256 -19.66 3.43 -0.50
CA ALA A 256 -19.45 3.06 0.89
C ALA A 256 -18.05 3.47 1.32
N GLY A 257 -17.98 4.32 2.34
CA GLY A 257 -16.75 4.84 2.90
C GLY A 257 -16.93 6.22 3.55
N SER A 258 -15.91 6.65 4.28
CA SER A 258 -15.81 7.94 4.95
C SER A 258 -15.12 9.01 4.10
N ARG A 259 -14.62 8.68 2.90
CA ARG A 259 -13.88 9.63 2.06
C ARG A 259 -14.33 9.58 0.61
N LEU A 260 -14.51 10.76 0.02
CA LEU A 260 -14.67 10.96 -1.42
C LEU A 260 -13.74 12.08 -1.87
N LEU A 261 -12.91 11.80 -2.86
CA LEU A 261 -12.14 12.80 -3.59
C LEU A 261 -12.70 12.89 -5.01
N ALA A 262 -12.85 14.12 -5.51
CA ALA A 262 -13.28 14.39 -6.86
C ALA A 262 -12.31 15.36 -7.55
N LYS A 263 -11.96 15.10 -8.81
CA LYS A 263 -11.15 16.02 -9.62
C LYS A 263 -11.46 15.89 -11.11
N THR A 264 -11.08 16.89 -11.89
CA THR A 264 -11.11 16.84 -13.36
C THR A 264 -9.75 17.23 -13.94
N GLU A 265 -9.38 16.66 -15.09
CA GLU A 265 -8.18 17.05 -15.86
C GLU A 265 -8.50 18.14 -16.91
N ASN A 266 -9.76 18.57 -17.05
CA ASN A 266 -10.15 19.55 -18.05
C ASN A 266 -11.37 20.39 -17.61
N SER A 267 -11.57 21.53 -18.28
CA SER A 267 -12.69 22.43 -18.03
C SER A 267 -14.06 21.80 -18.34
N GLY A 268 -14.11 20.79 -19.21
CA GLY A 268 -15.33 20.05 -19.54
C GLY A 268 -15.92 19.30 -18.34
N GLY A 269 -15.07 18.83 -17.41
CA GLY A 269 -15.49 18.09 -16.21
C GLY A 269 -15.91 18.96 -15.01
N LEU A 270 -15.77 20.29 -15.08
CA LEU A 270 -16.16 21.21 -14.00
C LEU A 270 -17.66 21.14 -13.73
N GLN A 271 -18.07 20.75 -12.51
CA GLN A 271 -19.47 20.48 -12.17
C GLN A 271 -19.70 20.48 -10.65
N GLU A 272 -20.97 20.54 -10.25
CA GLU A 272 -21.40 20.26 -8.88
C GLU A 272 -21.82 18.79 -8.77
N LEU A 273 -21.29 18.07 -7.78
CA LEU A 273 -21.74 16.74 -7.41
C LEU A 273 -22.76 16.81 -6.29
N PHE A 274 -23.80 15.98 -6.36
CA PHE A 274 -24.80 15.86 -5.30
C PHE A 274 -24.60 14.54 -4.57
N ILE A 275 -24.46 14.60 -3.25
CA ILE A 275 -24.19 13.44 -2.42
C ILE A 275 -25.29 13.33 -1.39
N LYS A 276 -25.99 12.19 -1.37
CA LYS A 276 -27.14 11.96 -0.51
C LYS A 276 -26.94 10.72 0.34
N ARG A 277 -27.08 10.88 1.65
CA ARG A 277 -27.10 9.77 2.60
C ARG A 277 -28.33 8.89 2.35
N LEU A 278 -28.16 7.56 2.30
CA LEU A 278 -29.30 6.64 2.15
C LEU A 278 -29.91 6.16 3.47
N THR A 279 -29.13 6.16 4.56
CA THR A 279 -29.51 5.55 5.83
C THR A 279 -29.48 6.58 6.97
N ARG A 280 -30.64 6.91 7.55
CA ARG A 280 -30.84 7.94 8.61
C ARG A 280 -30.77 9.38 8.07
N PRO A 281 -31.17 10.44 8.82
CA PRO A 281 -31.77 11.65 8.24
C PRO A 281 -30.95 12.20 7.07
N MET A 282 -31.66 12.52 5.98
CA MET A 282 -31.07 12.89 4.70
C MET A 282 -30.28 14.18 4.83
N ASN A 283 -29.01 14.05 5.17
CA ASN A 283 -28.04 15.10 4.89
C ASN A 283 -27.68 15.00 3.41
N GLU A 284 -27.67 16.16 2.77
CA GLU A 284 -27.19 16.33 1.40
C GLU A 284 -25.90 17.13 1.47
N TRP A 285 -24.87 16.64 0.78
CA TRP A 285 -23.61 17.34 0.59
C TRP A 285 -23.46 17.70 -0.89
N LYS A 286 -22.69 18.75 -1.13
CA LYS A 286 -22.35 19.23 -2.46
C LYS A 286 -20.84 19.39 -2.56
N ILE A 287 -20.26 18.91 -3.65
CA ILE A 287 -18.86 19.20 -3.99
C ILE A 287 -18.88 20.04 -5.25
N ASN A 288 -18.43 21.30 -5.17
CA ASN A 288 -18.32 22.17 -6.34
C ASN A 288 -16.90 22.09 -6.91
N ILE A 289 -16.77 21.57 -8.13
CA ILE A 289 -15.47 21.40 -8.81
C ILE A 289 -15.30 22.56 -9.78
N GLU A 290 -14.63 23.61 -9.29
CA GLU A 290 -14.50 24.90 -9.98
C GLU A 290 -13.21 25.00 -10.81
N GLU A 291 -12.18 24.22 -10.45
CA GLU A 291 -10.86 24.25 -11.09
C GLU A 291 -10.38 22.87 -11.55
N ALA A 292 -9.71 22.83 -12.71
CA ALA A 292 -9.07 21.62 -13.21
C ALA A 292 -7.76 21.34 -12.47
N PHE A 293 -7.43 20.05 -12.31
CA PHE A 293 -6.27 19.54 -11.59
C PHE A 293 -6.25 19.81 -10.08
N VAL A 294 -7.29 20.45 -9.54
CA VAL A 294 -7.48 20.65 -8.09
C VAL A 294 -8.36 19.52 -7.55
N PRO A 295 -7.89 18.72 -6.57
CA PRO A 295 -8.73 17.74 -5.91
C PRO A 295 -9.65 18.41 -4.89
N TYR A 296 -10.92 18.02 -4.90
CA TYR A 296 -11.91 18.42 -3.91
C TYR A 296 -12.25 17.21 -3.05
N GLU A 297 -12.06 17.36 -1.74
CA GLU A 297 -12.20 16.28 -0.78
C GLU A 297 -13.41 16.50 0.13
N GLN A 298 -14.18 15.43 0.33
CA GLN A 298 -15.24 15.35 1.32
C GLN A 298 -14.97 14.17 2.25
N ILE A 299 -14.82 14.49 3.54
CA ILE A 299 -14.76 13.50 4.62
C ILE A 299 -16.14 13.41 5.26
N PHE A 300 -16.65 12.19 5.42
CA PHE A 300 -17.91 11.89 6.08
C PHE A 300 -17.62 11.32 7.47
N THR A 301 -18.41 11.73 8.46
CA THR A 301 -18.28 11.21 9.83
C THR A 301 -18.70 9.75 9.96
N ASN A 302 -19.51 9.26 9.03
CA ASN A 302 -20.03 7.89 9.03
C ASN A 302 -19.64 7.16 7.73
N ARG A 303 -19.70 5.84 7.79
CA ARG A 303 -19.26 4.94 6.70
C ARG A 303 -20.40 4.27 5.95
N ASP A 304 -21.61 4.76 6.15
CA ASP A 304 -22.78 4.24 5.45
C ASP A 304 -22.76 4.51 3.94
N ILE A 305 -23.84 4.14 3.26
CA ILE A 305 -23.91 4.26 1.80
C ILE A 305 -24.45 5.63 1.40
N LYS A 306 -23.68 6.31 0.55
CA LYS A 306 -24.02 7.58 -0.06
C LYS A 306 -24.34 7.36 -1.52
N LYS A 307 -25.42 7.95 -2.01
CA LYS A 307 -25.67 8.09 -3.44
C LYS A 307 -24.95 9.33 -3.94
N ILE A 308 -24.12 9.19 -4.97
CA ILE A 308 -23.46 10.29 -5.67
C ILE A 308 -24.10 10.42 -7.04
N SER A 309 -24.66 11.59 -7.32
CA SER A 309 -25.17 11.93 -8.66
C SER A 309 -24.10 12.73 -9.40
N VAL A 310 -23.66 12.20 -10.53
CA VAL A 310 -22.64 12.76 -11.42
C VAL A 310 -23.32 13.32 -12.68
N PRO A 311 -23.52 14.65 -12.79
CA PRO A 311 -24.25 15.25 -13.90
C PRO A 311 -23.65 14.97 -15.29
N LYS A 312 -22.32 15.03 -15.41
CA LYS A 312 -21.61 14.86 -16.68
C LYS A 312 -20.26 14.17 -16.52
N GLY A 313 -19.72 13.74 -17.66
CA GLY A 313 -18.43 13.08 -17.77
C GLY A 313 -17.22 13.92 -17.43
N GLY A 314 -16.03 13.36 -17.70
CA GLY A 314 -14.76 14.06 -17.57
C GLY A 314 -14.31 14.27 -16.13
N ILE A 315 -14.82 13.47 -15.20
CA ILE A 315 -14.53 13.57 -13.77
C ILE A 315 -13.95 12.26 -13.25
N GLU A 316 -12.97 12.38 -12.37
CA GLU A 316 -12.41 11.29 -11.60
C GLU A 316 -12.92 11.35 -10.17
N LEU A 317 -13.50 10.24 -9.72
CA LEU A 317 -13.87 10.02 -8.33
C LEU A 317 -12.94 8.99 -7.72
N GLU A 318 -12.48 9.25 -6.50
CA GLU A 318 -11.68 8.34 -5.70
C GLU A 318 -12.36 8.13 -4.34
N GLY A 319 -12.44 6.89 -3.90
CA GLY A 319 -13.14 6.48 -2.69
C GLY A 319 -12.96 4.99 -2.39
N THR A 320 -13.51 4.56 -1.27
CA THR A 320 -13.29 3.19 -0.76
C THR A 320 -13.96 2.14 -1.66
N ILE A 321 -15.29 2.10 -1.74
CA ILE A 321 -16.00 1.14 -2.59
C ILE A 321 -17.16 1.83 -3.30
N PHE A 322 -17.25 1.66 -4.61
CA PHE A 322 -18.37 2.13 -5.40
C PHE A 322 -19.27 0.98 -5.87
N PHE A 323 -20.58 1.20 -5.87
CA PHE A 323 -21.59 0.29 -6.37
C PHE A 323 -22.44 0.94 -7.45
N LEU A 324 -22.98 0.11 -8.34
CA LEU A 324 -23.88 0.58 -9.41
C LEU A 324 -25.31 0.78 -8.92
N ASN A 325 -25.71 0.08 -7.85
CA ASN A 325 -27.04 0.17 -7.27
C ASN A 325 -27.00 -0.19 -5.78
N SER A 326 -28.04 0.22 -5.06
CA SER A 326 -28.20 -0.06 -3.63
C SER A 326 -28.83 -1.42 -3.32
N LYS A 327 -29.16 -2.24 -4.33
CA LYS A 327 -29.82 -3.54 -4.13
C LYS A 327 -28.84 -4.69 -3.91
N TYR A 328 -27.71 -4.66 -4.61
CA TYR A 328 -26.70 -5.72 -4.59
C TYR A 328 -25.39 -5.26 -3.98
N LEU A 329 -25.49 -4.75 -2.76
CA LEU A 329 -24.37 -4.29 -1.97
C LEU A 329 -23.66 -5.49 -1.35
N PHE A 330 -22.34 -5.50 -1.43
CA PHE A 330 -21.48 -6.43 -0.71
C PHE A 330 -20.16 -5.72 -0.40
N TYR A 331 -19.52 -6.05 0.71
CA TYR A 331 -18.33 -5.37 1.15
C TYR A 331 -17.11 -6.26 0.93
N PRO A 332 -16.49 -6.22 -0.26
CA PRO A 332 -15.37 -7.09 -0.63
C PRO A 332 -14.10 -6.82 0.16
N ARG A 333 -14.04 -5.66 0.82
CA ARG A 333 -12.96 -5.22 1.70
C ARG A 333 -13.53 -4.28 2.75
N TYR A 334 -12.80 -4.10 3.83
CA TYR A 334 -13.11 -3.07 4.82
C TYR A 334 -12.57 -1.71 4.39
N GLU A 335 -13.03 -0.65 5.06
CA GLU A 335 -12.50 0.69 4.83
C GLU A 335 -11.08 0.84 5.39
N VAL A 336 -10.20 1.41 4.57
CA VAL A 336 -8.83 1.70 4.96
C VAL A 336 -8.80 2.93 5.86
N PHE A 337 -8.12 2.80 7.00
CA PHE A 337 -7.85 3.92 7.89
C PHE A 337 -6.71 4.80 7.33
N TYR A 338 -6.96 6.11 7.21
CA TYR A 338 -6.02 7.10 6.67
C TYR A 338 -5.40 8.04 7.72
N GLY A 339 -5.71 7.88 9.01
CA GLY A 339 -5.15 8.69 10.10
C GLY A 339 -6.11 9.72 10.71
N ASP A 340 -7.15 10.10 9.98
CA ASP A 340 -8.07 11.21 10.30
C ASP A 340 -9.53 10.76 10.50
N VAL A 341 -9.76 9.44 10.51
CA VAL A 341 -11.10 8.87 10.61
C VAL A 341 -11.65 8.98 12.03
N ASP A 342 -12.90 9.42 12.17
CA ASP A 342 -13.62 9.34 13.44
C ASP A 342 -13.83 7.89 13.86
N LEU A 343 -13.23 7.52 14.99
CA LEU A 343 -13.31 6.19 15.57
C LEU A 343 -14.58 6.00 16.42
N SER A 344 -15.42 7.03 16.63
CA SER A 344 -16.59 6.97 17.51
C SER A 344 -17.55 5.83 17.13
N GLU A 345 -17.80 5.64 15.83
CA GLU A 345 -18.64 4.58 15.24
C GLU A 345 -17.88 3.28 14.93
N VAL A 346 -16.56 3.22 15.17
CA VAL A 346 -15.75 2.02 14.92
C VAL A 346 -15.77 1.12 16.15
N ASN A 347 -16.15 -0.14 15.98
CA ASN A 347 -16.05 -1.16 17.03
C ASN A 347 -14.88 -2.11 16.82
N TYR A 348 -14.40 -2.23 15.56
CA TYR A 348 -13.37 -3.19 15.19
C TYR A 348 -12.33 -2.55 14.27
N ILE A 349 -11.04 -2.81 14.53
CA ILE A 349 -9.94 -2.43 13.64
C ILE A 349 -9.06 -3.64 13.40
N LEU A 350 -8.92 -4.05 12.14
CA LEU A 350 -8.01 -5.11 11.74
C LEU A 350 -6.75 -4.51 11.12
N ALA A 351 -5.64 -4.60 11.83
CA ALA A 351 -4.39 -3.96 11.47
C ALA A 351 -3.30 -4.99 11.15
N LYS A 352 -2.37 -4.64 10.24
CA LYS A 352 -1.18 -5.45 9.94
C LYS A 352 0.08 -4.62 10.19
N TYR A 353 0.63 -4.75 11.39
CA TYR A 353 1.94 -4.20 11.75
C TYR A 353 2.46 -4.90 13.00
N THR A 354 3.75 -4.69 13.30
CA THR A 354 4.36 -5.19 14.53
C THR A 354 4.40 -4.06 15.54
N LEU A 355 4.03 -4.33 16.80
CA LEU A 355 4.18 -3.35 17.87
C LEU A 355 5.68 -3.07 18.13
N PRO A 356 6.08 -1.79 18.34
CA PRO A 356 7.46 -1.49 18.68
C PRO A 356 7.82 -2.08 20.05
N GLN A 357 9.02 -2.64 20.16
CA GLN A 357 9.59 -3.09 21.42
C GLN A 357 10.25 -1.91 22.13
N GLU A 358 10.02 -1.77 23.43
CA GLU A 358 10.68 -0.74 24.24
C GLU A 358 11.91 -1.33 24.93
N LYS A 359 13.06 -0.67 24.78
CA LYS A 359 14.33 -1.04 25.39
C LYS A 359 15.14 0.19 25.73
N ASP A 360 15.46 0.35 27.03
CA ASP A 360 16.28 1.45 27.56
C ASP A 360 15.70 2.84 27.20
N GLY A 361 14.37 2.99 27.22
CA GLY A 361 13.65 4.21 26.86
C GLY A 361 13.60 4.49 25.35
N ALA A 362 14.15 3.61 24.52
CA ALA A 362 14.05 3.67 23.07
C ALA A 362 13.04 2.66 22.54
N LYS A 363 12.34 3.02 21.47
CA LYS A 363 11.50 2.10 20.72
C LYS A 363 12.30 1.49 19.58
N ILE A 364 12.10 0.20 19.34
CA ILE A 364 12.75 -0.59 18.30
C ILE A 364 11.67 -1.30 17.51
N ASN A 365 11.68 -1.16 16.19
CA ASN A 365 10.79 -1.94 15.33
C ASN A 365 11.50 -2.34 14.03
N THR A 366 11.03 -3.41 13.40
CA THR A 366 11.59 -3.96 12.16
C THR A 366 10.56 -3.96 11.05
N ALA A 367 10.85 -3.22 9.99
CA ALA A 367 10.11 -3.27 8.74
C ALA A 367 10.67 -4.36 7.81
N ILE A 368 9.79 -5.11 7.16
CA ILE A 368 10.15 -6.19 6.24
C ILE A 368 9.52 -5.92 4.87
N PHE A 369 10.34 -5.96 3.83
CA PHE A 369 9.92 -5.74 2.45
C PHE A 369 10.36 -6.89 1.54
N ASP A 370 9.46 -7.32 0.66
CA ASP A 370 9.82 -8.04 -0.56
C ASP A 370 10.31 -7.02 -1.59
N ILE A 371 11.54 -7.19 -2.05
CA ILE A 371 12.22 -6.30 -2.99
C ILE A 371 12.70 -7.03 -4.24
N LYS A 372 12.26 -8.28 -4.45
CA LYS A 372 12.71 -9.13 -5.58
C LYS A 372 12.45 -8.47 -6.92
N ASP A 373 11.26 -7.90 -7.07
CA ASP A 373 10.77 -7.29 -8.30
C ASP A 373 10.81 -5.75 -8.26
N VAL A 374 11.35 -5.17 -7.18
CA VAL A 374 11.48 -3.72 -7.05
C VAL A 374 12.53 -3.19 -8.03
N PRO A 375 12.20 -2.20 -8.88
CA PRO A 375 13.18 -1.58 -9.77
C PRO A 375 14.28 -0.86 -9.00
N THR A 376 15.54 -1.11 -9.35
CA THR A 376 16.72 -0.50 -8.69
C THR A 376 17.55 0.32 -9.67
N PRO A 377 17.09 1.50 -10.12
CA PRO A 377 17.82 2.31 -11.08
C PRO A 377 19.17 2.71 -10.49
N TYR A 378 20.23 2.54 -11.29
CA TYR A 378 21.63 2.69 -10.86
C TYR A 378 22.03 1.80 -9.68
N ARG A 379 21.37 0.65 -9.52
CA ARG A 379 21.56 -0.29 -8.40
C ARG A 379 21.39 0.39 -7.04
N LYS A 380 20.44 1.30 -6.91
CA LYS A 380 20.09 1.91 -5.64
C LYS A 380 18.66 1.55 -5.27
N LEU A 381 18.49 1.15 -4.02
CA LEU A 381 17.20 0.95 -3.38
C LEU A 381 16.94 2.16 -2.49
N ARG A 382 15.80 2.83 -2.66
CA ARG A 382 15.46 4.02 -1.87
C ARG A 382 14.47 3.67 -0.78
N PHE A 383 14.74 4.17 0.41
CA PHE A 383 13.84 4.14 1.55
C PHE A 383 13.41 5.54 1.93
N LEU A 384 12.21 5.68 2.48
CA LEU A 384 11.60 6.94 2.86
C LEU A 384 10.93 6.80 4.23
N PHE A 385 11.26 7.68 5.16
CA PHE A 385 10.50 7.84 6.40
C PHE A 385 9.28 8.72 6.15
N SER A 386 8.12 8.28 6.60
CA SER A 386 6.87 9.05 6.60
C SER A 386 6.38 9.23 8.04
N LEU A 387 6.01 10.46 8.37
CA LEU A 387 5.63 10.92 9.71
C LEU A 387 4.30 11.65 9.57
N SER A 388 3.22 10.89 9.35
CA SER A 388 1.91 11.45 9.04
C SER A 388 1.41 12.39 10.15
N GLY A 389 0.90 13.56 9.74
CA GLY A 389 0.34 14.55 10.66
C GLY A 389 1.37 15.49 11.29
N ALA A 390 2.66 15.42 10.92
CA ALA A 390 3.66 16.35 11.41
C ALA A 390 3.46 17.77 10.87
N THR A 391 3.28 18.73 11.76
CA THR A 391 3.57 20.15 11.50
C THR A 391 4.98 20.47 12.02
N SER A 392 5.71 21.36 11.36
CA SER A 392 7.14 21.68 11.58
C SER A 392 7.63 21.64 13.04
N GLY A 393 8.87 21.18 13.24
CA GLY A 393 9.50 21.08 14.57
C GLY A 393 10.25 19.77 14.74
N GLU A 394 10.82 19.47 15.90
CA GLU A 394 11.44 18.16 16.15
C GLU A 394 10.37 17.05 16.19
N ILE A 395 10.35 16.20 15.17
CA ILE A 395 9.31 15.17 15.01
C ILE A 395 9.72 13.84 15.64
N VAL A 396 10.94 13.39 15.38
CA VAL A 396 11.46 12.11 15.89
C VAL A 396 12.98 12.13 15.91
N GLN A 397 13.58 11.49 16.92
CA GLN A 397 15.01 11.23 16.96
C GLN A 397 15.27 9.76 16.65
N ILE A 398 15.98 9.50 15.55
CA ILE A 398 16.40 8.17 15.12
C ILE A 398 17.80 7.89 15.67
N ASN A 399 17.94 6.89 16.53
CA ASN A 399 19.19 6.53 17.18
C ASN A 399 20.01 5.52 16.37
N SER A 400 19.35 4.58 15.67
CA SER A 400 20.03 3.63 14.77
C SER A 400 19.13 3.14 13.65
N ILE A 401 19.74 2.81 12.51
CA ILE A 401 19.10 2.12 11.39
C ILE A 401 20.02 0.95 11.01
N LYS A 402 19.52 -0.27 11.14
CA LYS A 402 20.21 -1.48 10.68
C LYS A 402 19.44 -2.09 9.54
N ILE A 403 20.15 -2.44 8.47
CA ILE A 403 19.58 -2.94 7.23
C ILE A 403 20.17 -4.31 6.96
N LYS A 404 19.32 -5.30 6.77
CA LYS A 404 19.72 -6.64 6.36
C LYS A 404 19.04 -7.00 5.06
N LEU A 405 19.82 -7.12 4.01
CA LEU A 405 19.35 -7.54 2.70
C LEU A 405 19.63 -9.03 2.53
N THR A 406 18.62 -9.79 2.11
CA THR A 406 18.73 -11.23 1.86
C THR A 406 18.32 -11.53 0.44
N GLY A 407 19.14 -12.30 -0.28
CA GLY A 407 18.85 -12.75 -1.64
C GLY A 407 19.10 -14.25 -1.80
N GLU A 408 18.73 -14.80 -2.95
CA GLU A 408 18.95 -16.21 -3.27
C GLU A 408 20.42 -16.61 -3.07
N LYS A 409 20.62 -17.83 -2.53
CA LYS A 409 21.98 -18.40 -2.42
C LYS A 409 22.55 -18.55 -3.83
N PHE A 410 23.72 -17.97 -4.05
CA PHE A 410 24.44 -18.18 -5.29
C PHE A 410 24.77 -19.66 -5.44
N SER A 411 24.16 -20.31 -6.43
CA SER A 411 24.51 -21.66 -6.82
C SER A 411 25.61 -21.60 -7.88
N ILE A 412 26.78 -22.14 -7.57
CA ILE A 412 27.88 -22.28 -8.54
C ILE A 412 27.39 -23.03 -9.79
N LYS A 413 26.47 -24.00 -9.62
CA LYS A 413 25.87 -24.73 -10.74
C LYS A 413 25.13 -23.80 -11.71
N ASP A 414 24.52 -22.72 -11.23
CA ASP A 414 23.79 -21.78 -12.08
C ASP A 414 24.74 -20.91 -12.90
N ILE A 415 25.92 -20.58 -12.35
CA ILE A 415 27.00 -19.93 -13.10
C ILE A 415 27.54 -20.88 -14.16
N PHE A 416 27.89 -22.12 -13.79
CA PHE A 416 28.38 -23.09 -14.75
C PHE A 416 27.35 -23.38 -15.85
N LYS A 417 26.06 -23.48 -15.49
CA LYS A 417 24.98 -23.63 -16.47
C LYS A 417 24.91 -22.42 -17.41
N LYS A 418 24.95 -21.19 -16.89
CA LYS A 418 24.96 -19.98 -17.74
C LYS A 418 26.21 -19.85 -18.62
N PHE A 419 27.38 -20.28 -18.15
CA PHE A 419 28.64 -20.13 -18.88
C PHE A 419 28.92 -21.28 -19.87
N PHE A 420 28.57 -22.51 -19.52
CA PHE A 420 28.96 -23.69 -20.31
C PHE A 420 27.83 -24.32 -21.11
N ILE A 421 26.57 -24.14 -20.69
CA ILE A 421 25.45 -24.81 -21.36
C ILE A 421 24.85 -23.91 -22.46
N GLY A 422 25.19 -22.62 -22.50
CA GLY A 422 24.58 -21.68 -23.43
C GLY A 422 23.08 -21.51 -23.14
N ASN A 423 22.53 -20.36 -23.47
CA ASN A 423 21.07 -20.21 -23.52
C ASN A 423 20.55 -20.66 -24.88
#